data_AF-A0A521SF28-F1
#
_entry.id   AF-A0A521SF28-F1
#
_cell.length_a   1.000
_cell.length_b   1.000
_cell.length_c   1.000
_cell.angle_alpha   90.00
_cell.angle_beta   90.00
_cell.angle_gamma   90.00
#
_symmetry.space_group_name_H-M   'P 1'
#
loop_
_entity.id
_entity.type
_entity.pdbx_description
1 polymer ?
#
loop_
_entity_poly.entity_id
_entity_poly.type
_entity_poly.pdbx_seq_one_letter_code
_entity_poly.pdbx_strand_id
1 'polypeptide(L)'
;MRPSKRNIQRLIRGAMGEIKADLVITGGELVNVYSGEILEGIEIAVLDGRICYVGPSAAHTIGPSTERFDAKGLIVTPGFIDGHTHIGHFCRPYEYLQAYLPHGTTALMASCDEPQTVFGFKGLKLFLDEVEAHPLRVFSLISMVAPQDPALCSTQSLSQDEVAQALADPRILGLGEIVSWLRLLQAEPELLERIEMTRARGKIIHGHTAGARDQRLCAIAAAGVSSCHEPIREEDVLERLRAGYWLMLREGSFRRDLEATLPSIVTRRLSTQRLILVTDGMAPDDVQRDGHIDFVVRRAISLGLSPVQAIQAVTLNPATYSGLEQEIGGIAPGRCADFALLEDLEQARVRMTIIGGGVVAREGESLVRTRPISWPGDTMKSLRLNPTVTPEAFRISCPQPSAKIRVMELVNSNITAERILKVRSKKGFLEADPAGDLMKVAVFERYGEAGKITLGFLKG
;
A
#
# COMPACT_ATOMS: atom_id res chain seq x y z
N MET A 1 -6.15 4.92 -17.31
CA MET A 1 -7.33 5.29 -18.15
C MET A 1 -7.01 4.87 -19.58
N ARG A 2 -7.78 3.95 -20.17
CA ARG A 2 -7.45 3.37 -21.49
C ARG A 2 -7.42 4.48 -22.57
N PRO A 3 -6.41 4.50 -23.46
CA PRO A 3 -6.30 5.55 -24.46
C PRO A 3 -7.48 5.49 -25.44
N SER A 4 -8.04 6.66 -25.77
CA SER A 4 -9.09 6.75 -26.80
C SER A 4 -8.52 6.39 -28.18
N LYS A 5 -9.40 6.09 -29.16
CA LYS A 5 -8.99 5.89 -30.58
C LYS A 5 -8.10 7.02 -31.08
N ARG A 6 -8.40 8.27 -30.72
CA ARG A 6 -7.62 9.45 -31.09
C ARG A 6 -6.23 9.42 -30.44
N ASN A 7 -6.12 9.04 -29.17
CA ASN A 7 -4.83 8.92 -28.50
C ASN A 7 -3.97 7.83 -29.15
N ILE A 8 -4.55 6.68 -29.47
CA ILE A 8 -3.84 5.58 -30.14
C ILE A 8 -3.29 6.04 -31.49
N GLN A 9 -4.11 6.71 -32.31
CA GLN A 9 -3.66 7.27 -33.59
C GLN A 9 -2.51 8.26 -33.43
N ARG A 10 -2.56 9.12 -32.41
CA ARG A 10 -1.49 10.08 -32.12
C ARG A 10 -0.21 9.38 -31.71
N LEU A 11 -0.28 8.37 -30.84
CA LEU A 11 0.90 7.59 -30.42
C LEU A 11 1.56 6.86 -31.59
N ILE A 12 0.77 6.24 -32.49
CA ILE A 12 1.31 5.60 -33.70
C ILE A 12 2.06 6.62 -34.55
N ARG A 13 1.43 7.76 -34.84
CA ARG A 13 2.04 8.83 -35.65
C ARG A 13 3.23 9.49 -34.97
N GLY A 14 3.22 9.55 -33.64
CA GLY A 14 4.35 9.98 -32.81
C GLY A 14 5.54 9.04 -32.92
N ALA A 15 5.30 7.73 -32.80
CA ALA A 15 6.31 6.70 -32.97
C ALA A 15 6.96 6.74 -34.37
N MET A 16 6.16 7.04 -35.40
CA MET A 16 6.62 7.23 -36.78
C MET A 16 7.30 8.59 -37.03
N GLY A 17 7.29 9.52 -36.06
CA GLY A 17 7.88 10.85 -36.18
C GLY A 17 7.07 11.86 -37.02
N GLU A 18 5.85 11.50 -37.42
CA GLU A 18 4.92 12.41 -38.11
C GLU A 18 4.35 13.48 -37.16
N ILE A 19 4.14 13.10 -35.91
CA ILE A 19 3.85 14.01 -34.80
C ILE A 19 5.12 14.05 -33.94
N LYS A 20 5.55 15.25 -33.57
CA LYS A 20 6.77 15.42 -32.77
C LYS A 20 6.46 15.16 -31.29
N ALA A 21 7.39 14.53 -30.60
CA ALA A 21 7.29 14.19 -29.20
C ALA A 21 7.27 15.45 -28.33
N ASP A 22 6.64 15.36 -27.16
CA ASP A 22 6.65 16.41 -26.14
C ASP A 22 7.99 16.40 -25.40
N LEU A 23 8.49 15.20 -25.07
CA LEU A 23 9.75 14.98 -24.36
C LEU A 23 10.54 13.84 -25.01
N VAL A 24 11.86 14.00 -25.12
CA VAL A 24 12.80 12.93 -25.44
C VAL A 24 13.89 12.83 -24.36
N ILE A 25 14.06 11.63 -23.80
CA ILE A 25 15.07 11.28 -22.82
C ILE A 25 16.21 10.54 -23.52
N THR A 26 17.45 10.97 -23.29
CA THR A 26 18.67 10.42 -23.92
C THR A 26 19.78 10.20 -22.88
N GLY A 27 20.84 9.47 -23.23
CA GLY A 27 22.11 9.44 -22.48
C GLY A 27 22.14 8.62 -21.18
N GLY A 28 20.98 8.19 -20.65
CA GLY A 28 20.91 7.38 -19.44
C GLY A 28 20.99 5.86 -19.68
N GLU A 29 21.17 5.11 -18.59
CA GLU A 29 21.11 3.65 -18.56
C GLU A 29 19.68 3.18 -18.27
N LEU A 30 19.05 2.46 -19.18
CA LEU A 30 17.67 2.00 -19.03
C LEU A 30 17.62 0.65 -18.30
N VAL A 31 16.93 0.58 -17.16
CA VAL A 31 16.56 -0.71 -16.54
C VAL A 31 15.37 -1.29 -17.28
N ASN A 32 15.62 -2.26 -18.17
CA ASN A 32 14.57 -2.97 -18.87
C ASN A 32 14.00 -4.09 -18.01
N VAL A 33 12.93 -3.77 -17.30
CA VAL A 33 12.23 -4.70 -16.39
C VAL A 33 11.60 -5.90 -17.10
N TYR A 34 11.49 -5.90 -18.43
CA TYR A 34 10.94 -7.03 -19.19
C TYR A 34 12.01 -8.08 -19.54
N SER A 35 13.20 -7.64 -19.97
CA SER A 35 14.31 -8.56 -20.29
C SER A 35 15.23 -8.83 -19.11
N GLY A 36 15.20 -7.98 -18.09
CA GLY A 36 16.08 -8.06 -16.93
C GLY A 36 17.48 -7.44 -17.18
N GLU A 37 17.63 -6.65 -18.24
CA GLU A 37 18.90 -6.04 -18.65
C GLU A 37 18.99 -4.55 -18.27
N ILE A 38 20.20 -4.06 -18.12
CA ILE A 38 20.51 -2.63 -18.07
C ILE A 38 21.08 -2.26 -19.45
N LEU A 39 20.41 -1.35 -20.15
CA LEU A 39 20.70 -1.02 -21.54
C LEU A 39 21.21 0.41 -21.68
N GLU A 40 22.39 0.57 -22.27
CA GLU A 40 22.96 1.88 -22.63
C GLU A 40 22.48 2.34 -24.01
N GLY A 41 22.47 3.66 -24.23
CA GLY A 41 22.20 4.25 -25.54
C GLY A 41 20.76 4.08 -26.04
N ILE A 42 19.83 3.76 -25.15
CA ILE A 42 18.40 3.71 -25.46
C ILE A 42 17.77 5.08 -25.20
N GLU A 43 17.09 5.61 -26.22
CA GLU A 43 16.35 6.86 -26.16
C GLU A 43 14.85 6.58 -26.05
N ILE A 44 14.16 7.43 -25.29
CA ILE A 44 12.73 7.31 -25.01
C ILE A 44 12.03 8.57 -25.48
N ALA A 45 10.95 8.43 -26.26
CA ALA A 45 10.12 9.56 -26.67
C ALA A 45 8.73 9.47 -26.04
N VAL A 46 8.23 10.61 -25.56
CA VAL A 46 6.95 10.76 -24.87
C VAL A 46 6.06 11.71 -25.66
N LEU A 47 4.79 11.32 -25.82
CA LEU A 47 3.75 12.11 -26.47
C LEU A 47 2.43 11.93 -25.72
N ASP A 48 1.75 13.04 -25.41
CA ASP A 48 0.50 13.08 -24.64
C ASP A 48 0.59 12.30 -23.31
N GLY A 49 1.74 12.41 -22.63
CA GLY A 49 2.04 11.75 -21.36
C GLY A 49 2.20 10.23 -21.43
N ARG A 50 2.35 9.66 -22.62
CA ARG A 50 2.64 8.24 -22.86
C ARG A 50 3.88 8.05 -23.69
N ILE A 51 4.56 6.94 -23.49
CA ILE A 51 5.73 6.56 -24.25
C ILE A 51 5.28 6.20 -25.66
N CYS A 52 5.82 6.84 -26.70
CA CYS A 52 5.54 6.48 -28.10
C CYS A 52 6.71 5.75 -28.77
N TYR A 53 7.93 5.89 -28.27
CA TYR A 53 9.12 5.23 -28.83
C TYR A 53 10.12 4.87 -27.72
N VAL A 54 10.75 3.71 -27.86
CA VAL A 54 11.90 3.25 -27.08
C VAL A 54 12.84 2.55 -28.06
N GLY A 55 14.08 3.01 -28.19
CA GLY A 55 15.01 2.42 -29.15
C GLY A 55 16.33 3.18 -29.27
N PRO A 56 17.19 2.79 -30.23
CA PRO A 56 18.56 3.30 -30.31
C PRO A 56 18.67 4.77 -30.72
N SER A 57 17.63 5.35 -31.35
CA SER A 57 17.58 6.79 -31.61
C SER A 57 16.15 7.28 -31.83
N ALA A 58 15.74 8.26 -31.05
CA ALA A 58 14.47 8.98 -31.14
C ALA A 58 14.56 10.24 -32.01
N ALA A 59 15.66 10.47 -32.73
CA ALA A 59 15.93 11.71 -33.47
C ALA A 59 14.81 12.11 -34.46
N HIS A 60 14.15 11.13 -35.09
CA HIS A 60 13.05 11.38 -36.02
C HIS A 60 11.78 11.91 -35.34
N THR A 61 11.63 11.67 -34.03
CA THR A 61 10.49 12.15 -33.22
C THR A 61 10.68 13.58 -32.73
N ILE A 62 11.88 14.16 -32.87
CA ILE A 62 12.20 15.48 -32.33
C ILE A 62 11.74 16.60 -33.27
N GLY A 63 11.14 17.64 -32.69
CA GLY A 63 10.77 18.88 -33.35
C GLY A 63 11.25 20.13 -32.59
N PRO A 64 10.91 21.33 -33.10
CA PRO A 64 11.30 22.60 -32.47
C PRO A 64 10.77 22.80 -31.04
N SER A 65 9.62 22.21 -30.72
CA SER A 65 8.97 22.31 -29.41
C SER A 65 9.24 21.13 -28.48
N THR A 66 10.00 20.12 -28.94
CA THR A 66 10.29 18.92 -28.15
C THR A 66 11.30 19.26 -27.05
N GLU A 67 10.90 19.02 -25.80
CA GLU A 67 11.83 19.07 -24.67
C GLU A 67 12.83 17.92 -24.78
N ARG A 68 14.10 18.22 -24.53
CA ARG A 68 15.17 17.22 -24.53
C ARG A 68 15.78 17.14 -23.15
N PHE A 69 15.75 15.94 -22.58
CA PHE A 69 16.33 15.66 -21.28
C PHE A 69 17.53 14.72 -21.45
N ASP A 70 18.71 15.21 -21.11
CA ASP A 70 19.93 14.41 -21.05
C ASP A 70 20.05 13.75 -19.67
N ALA A 71 19.81 12.44 -19.64
CA ALA A 71 19.91 11.59 -18.47
C ALA A 71 21.31 10.99 -18.29
N LYS A 72 22.35 11.55 -18.93
CA LYS A 72 23.72 11.09 -18.77
C LYS A 72 24.13 11.02 -17.30
N GLY A 73 24.66 9.86 -16.91
CA GLY A 73 25.04 9.55 -15.53
C GLY A 73 23.87 9.22 -14.62
N LEU A 74 22.66 9.04 -15.17
CA LEU A 74 21.48 8.58 -14.46
C LEU A 74 21.01 7.23 -15.01
N ILE A 75 20.39 6.47 -14.13
CA ILE A 75 19.67 5.24 -14.45
C ILE A 75 18.19 5.57 -14.58
N VAL A 76 17.57 5.18 -15.70
CA VAL A 76 16.14 5.39 -15.98
C VAL A 76 15.39 4.10 -15.67
N THR A 77 14.49 4.15 -14.68
CA THR A 77 13.59 3.04 -14.33
C THR A 77 12.14 3.43 -14.55
N PRO A 78 11.21 2.47 -14.68
CA PRO A 78 9.79 2.79 -14.51
C PRO A 78 9.58 3.41 -13.13
N GLY A 79 8.60 4.31 -13.02
CA GLY A 79 8.20 4.85 -11.73
C GLY A 79 7.76 3.75 -10.75
N PHE A 80 8.11 3.91 -9.48
CA PHE A 80 7.84 2.89 -8.47
C PHE A 80 6.36 2.82 -8.12
N ILE A 81 5.92 1.62 -7.76
CA ILE A 81 4.57 1.25 -7.38
C ILE A 81 4.63 0.60 -6.01
N ASP A 82 3.96 1.19 -5.02
CA ASP A 82 3.68 0.49 -3.78
C ASP A 82 2.48 -0.44 -3.97
N GLY A 83 2.72 -1.75 -3.92
CA GLY A 83 1.71 -2.77 -4.17
C GLY A 83 0.71 -2.98 -3.04
N HIS A 84 0.94 -2.41 -1.85
CA HIS A 84 -0.01 -2.42 -0.75
C HIS A 84 0.39 -1.40 0.34
N THR A 85 -0.46 -0.41 0.59
CA THR A 85 -0.20 0.60 1.62
C THR A 85 -1.47 1.23 2.18
N HIS A 86 -1.31 2.00 3.24
CA HIS A 86 -2.35 2.78 3.90
C HIS A 86 -1.91 4.25 4.00
N ILE A 87 -2.74 5.18 3.52
CA ILE A 87 -2.43 6.62 3.45
C ILE A 87 -3.45 7.48 4.21
N GLY A 88 -4.01 6.94 5.30
CA GLY A 88 -4.98 7.63 6.15
C GLY A 88 -4.70 7.57 7.65
N HIS A 89 -3.53 7.05 8.06
CA HIS A 89 -3.24 6.80 9.48
C HIS A 89 -2.91 8.06 10.29
N PHE A 90 -1.96 8.88 9.81
CA PHE A 90 -1.40 9.99 10.59
C PHE A 90 -1.82 11.37 10.08
N CYS A 91 -1.95 11.51 8.76
CA CYS A 91 -2.36 12.73 8.08
C CYS A 91 -3.32 12.37 6.93
N ARG A 92 -3.75 13.36 6.15
CA ARG A 92 -4.62 13.08 5.01
C ARG A 92 -3.80 12.44 3.88
N PRO A 93 -4.47 11.70 2.97
CA PRO A 93 -3.80 11.13 1.81
C PRO A 93 -2.92 12.13 1.06
N TYR A 94 -3.37 13.38 0.89
CA TYR A 94 -2.61 14.39 0.17
C TYR A 94 -1.18 14.60 0.70
N GLU A 95 -0.99 14.64 2.03
CA GLU A 95 0.32 14.86 2.62
C GLU A 95 1.26 13.66 2.38
N TYR A 96 0.75 12.43 2.40
CA TYR A 96 1.51 11.25 2.01
C TYR A 96 1.95 11.31 0.55
N LEU A 97 1.02 11.64 -0.36
CA LEU A 97 1.33 11.70 -1.79
C LEU A 97 2.41 12.74 -2.10
N GLN A 98 2.39 13.88 -1.40
CA GLN A 98 3.44 14.89 -1.49
C GLN A 98 4.80 14.35 -1.03
N ALA A 99 4.82 13.61 0.08
CA ALA A 99 6.04 13.05 0.65
C ALA A 99 6.62 11.90 -0.17
N TYR A 100 5.81 11.14 -0.93
CA TYR A 100 6.29 9.97 -1.67
C TYR A 100 6.89 10.30 -3.05
N LEU A 101 6.50 11.42 -3.66
CA LEU A 101 6.97 11.81 -4.99
C LEU A 101 8.51 11.92 -5.08
N PRO A 102 9.23 12.55 -4.13
CA PRO A 102 10.69 12.59 -4.15
C PRO A 102 11.39 11.23 -4.16
N HIS A 103 10.68 10.19 -3.74
CA HIS A 103 11.19 8.82 -3.60
C HIS A 103 10.83 7.92 -4.79
N GLY A 104 10.61 8.52 -5.97
CA GLY A 104 10.40 7.77 -7.22
C GLY A 104 9.03 7.11 -7.34
N THR A 105 8.15 7.29 -6.35
CA THR A 105 6.84 6.65 -6.31
C THR A 105 5.85 7.39 -7.22
N THR A 106 5.22 6.66 -8.12
CA THR A 106 4.31 7.22 -9.13
C THR A 106 2.91 6.60 -9.08
N ALA A 107 2.78 5.43 -8.45
CA ALA A 107 1.50 4.79 -8.19
C ALA A 107 1.46 4.07 -6.84
N LEU A 108 0.26 3.93 -6.27
CA LEU A 108 -0.01 3.17 -5.05
C LEU A 108 -1.22 2.25 -5.26
N MET A 109 -1.20 1.10 -4.61
CA MET A 109 -2.39 0.31 -4.30
C MET A 109 -2.74 0.53 -2.83
N ALA A 110 -3.66 1.44 -2.57
CA ALA A 110 -3.96 1.88 -1.22
C ALA A 110 -5.34 1.39 -0.76
N SER A 111 -5.40 0.84 0.45
CA SER A 111 -6.67 0.61 1.12
C SER A 111 -7.23 1.94 1.62
N CYS A 112 -8.56 2.09 1.59
CA CYS A 112 -9.24 3.29 2.09
C CYS A 112 -9.86 3.08 3.50
N ASP A 113 -9.33 2.14 4.27
CA ASP A 113 -9.97 1.65 5.49
C ASP A 113 -10.13 2.75 6.55
N GLU A 114 -9.19 3.67 6.69
CA GLU A 114 -9.22 4.68 7.76
C GLU A 114 -10.41 5.65 7.63
N PRO A 115 -10.64 6.34 6.49
CA PRO A 115 -11.83 7.17 6.34
C PRO A 115 -13.11 6.33 6.18
N GLN A 116 -13.04 5.15 5.55
CA GLN A 116 -14.23 4.33 5.31
C GLN A 116 -14.80 3.76 6.61
N THR A 117 -13.97 3.26 7.52
CA THR A 117 -14.44 2.67 8.79
C THR A 117 -14.99 3.72 9.76
N VAL A 118 -14.67 5.00 9.54
CA VAL A 118 -15.17 6.13 10.35
C VAL A 118 -16.43 6.74 9.74
N PHE A 119 -16.48 6.95 8.42
CA PHE A 119 -17.54 7.70 7.74
C PHE A 119 -18.35 6.87 6.74
N GLY A 120 -18.15 5.55 6.70
CA GLY A 120 -18.80 4.65 5.75
C GLY A 120 -18.48 5.00 4.29
N PHE A 121 -19.47 4.84 3.42
CA PHE A 121 -19.34 5.13 1.99
C PHE A 121 -19.04 6.60 1.68
N LYS A 122 -19.45 7.55 2.55
CA LYS A 122 -19.05 8.96 2.45
C LYS A 122 -17.53 9.10 2.60
N GLY A 123 -16.92 8.34 3.53
CA GLY A 123 -15.48 8.31 3.74
C GLY A 123 -14.72 7.82 2.51
N LEU A 124 -15.21 6.74 1.89
CA LEU A 124 -14.66 6.23 0.63
C LEU A 124 -14.68 7.30 -0.46
N LYS A 125 -15.81 7.98 -0.69
CA LYS A 125 -15.90 9.03 -1.72
C LYS A 125 -14.94 10.18 -1.47
N LEU A 126 -14.85 10.66 -0.22
CA LEU A 126 -13.91 11.73 0.15
C LEU A 126 -12.46 11.32 -0.08
N PHE A 127 -12.10 10.07 0.24
CA PHE A 127 -10.78 9.53 -0.04
C PHE A 127 -10.49 9.51 -1.54
N LEU A 128 -11.40 8.96 -2.35
CA LEU A 128 -11.23 8.87 -3.79
C LEU A 128 -11.12 10.24 -4.47
N ASP A 129 -11.91 11.23 -4.03
CA ASP A 129 -11.86 12.58 -4.57
C ASP A 129 -10.58 13.32 -4.16
N GLU A 130 -10.03 13.02 -2.97
CA GLU A 130 -8.77 13.59 -2.52
C GLU A 130 -7.58 13.08 -3.31
N VAL A 131 -7.49 11.76 -3.52
CA VAL A 131 -6.36 11.18 -4.24
C VAL A 131 -6.41 11.51 -5.74
N GLU A 132 -7.61 11.68 -6.32
CA GLU A 132 -7.78 12.14 -7.71
C GLU A 132 -7.28 13.57 -7.93
N ALA A 133 -7.25 14.41 -6.89
CA ALA A 133 -6.75 15.78 -6.96
C ALA A 133 -5.21 15.89 -7.01
N HIS A 134 -4.51 14.75 -7.00
CA HIS A 134 -3.05 14.68 -6.99
C HIS A 134 -2.54 13.86 -8.20
N PRO A 135 -1.38 14.22 -8.79
CA PRO A 135 -0.86 13.51 -9.97
C PRO A 135 -0.34 12.08 -9.67
N LEU A 136 0.09 11.81 -8.43
CA LEU A 136 0.45 10.45 -8.00
C LEU A 136 -0.80 9.56 -8.05
N ARG A 137 -0.77 8.50 -8.87
CA ARG A 137 -1.93 7.66 -9.11
C ARG A 137 -2.21 6.73 -7.93
N VAL A 138 -3.39 6.85 -7.36
CA VAL A 138 -3.84 5.92 -6.31
C VAL A 138 -4.92 5.02 -6.86
N PHE A 139 -4.62 3.74 -6.89
CA PHE A 139 -5.57 2.69 -7.23
C PHE A 139 -6.08 2.08 -5.94
N SER A 140 -7.36 2.29 -5.65
CA SER A 140 -7.88 2.08 -4.29
C SER A 140 -8.51 0.70 -4.12
N LEU A 141 -8.50 0.19 -2.89
CA LEU A 141 -9.15 -1.04 -2.49
C LEU A 141 -10.19 -0.71 -1.41
N ILE A 142 -11.38 -1.27 -1.54
CA ILE A 142 -12.44 -1.08 -0.52
C ILE A 142 -12.35 -2.17 0.53
N SER A 143 -12.68 -1.84 1.78
CA SER A 143 -12.61 -2.83 2.85
C SER A 143 -13.47 -4.06 2.54
N MET A 144 -12.86 -5.24 2.59
CA MET A 144 -13.60 -6.49 2.49
C MET A 144 -14.41 -6.75 3.76
N VAL A 145 -13.87 -6.37 4.93
CA VAL A 145 -14.42 -6.70 6.25
C VAL A 145 -14.29 -5.51 7.19
N ALA A 146 -15.39 -4.76 7.30
CA ALA A 146 -15.59 -3.77 8.34
C ALA A 146 -17.04 -3.91 8.85
N PRO A 147 -17.30 -3.92 10.17
CA PRO A 147 -16.31 -4.12 11.24
C PRO A 147 -15.56 -5.46 11.13
N GLN A 148 -14.31 -5.49 11.61
CA GLN A 148 -13.48 -6.70 11.56
C GLN A 148 -14.20 -7.87 12.26
N ASP A 149 -14.65 -7.62 13.49
CA ASP A 149 -15.53 -8.52 14.25
C ASP A 149 -16.74 -7.71 14.77
N PRO A 150 -17.94 -7.90 14.21
CA PRO A 150 -19.16 -7.23 14.66
C PRO A 150 -19.52 -7.48 16.13
N ALA A 151 -19.01 -8.56 16.75
CA ALA A 151 -19.22 -8.82 18.17
C ALA A 151 -18.33 -7.94 19.08
N LEU A 152 -17.21 -7.43 18.55
CA LEU A 152 -16.20 -6.70 19.31
C LEU A 152 -16.07 -5.23 18.90
N CYS A 153 -16.39 -4.88 17.66
CA CYS A 153 -16.25 -3.53 17.13
C CYS A 153 -17.46 -3.12 16.28
N SER A 154 -17.71 -1.81 16.24
CA SER A 154 -18.89 -1.20 15.62
C SER A 154 -18.49 -0.10 14.63
N THR A 155 -17.38 -0.28 13.92
CA THR A 155 -16.98 0.63 12.84
C THR A 155 -18.00 0.61 11.71
N GLN A 156 -18.08 1.69 10.95
CA GLN A 156 -18.94 1.76 9.78
C GLN A 156 -18.55 0.69 8.76
N SER A 157 -19.55 0.08 8.13
CA SER A 157 -19.41 -0.90 7.05
C SER A 157 -19.95 -0.32 5.75
N LEU A 158 -19.65 -0.99 4.64
CA LEU A 158 -20.36 -0.77 3.37
C LEU A 158 -21.47 -1.81 3.25
N SER A 159 -22.65 -1.39 2.82
CA SER A 159 -23.70 -2.30 2.34
C SER A 159 -23.30 -2.99 1.03
N GLN A 160 -23.99 -4.07 0.65
CA GLN A 160 -23.70 -4.76 -0.62
C GLN A 160 -23.93 -3.86 -1.84
N ASP A 161 -24.93 -2.98 -1.80
CA ASP A 161 -25.17 -2.00 -2.86
C ASP A 161 -24.04 -0.98 -2.98
N GLU A 162 -23.51 -0.51 -1.85
CA GLU A 162 -22.36 0.40 -1.82
C GLU A 162 -21.08 -0.29 -2.29
N VAL A 163 -20.88 -1.57 -1.96
CA VAL A 163 -19.79 -2.40 -2.50
C VAL A 163 -19.94 -2.54 -4.02
N ALA A 164 -21.14 -2.86 -4.52
CA ALA A 164 -21.39 -2.97 -5.95
C ALA A 164 -21.13 -1.64 -6.69
N GLN A 165 -21.54 -0.52 -6.09
CA GLN A 165 -21.29 0.83 -6.60
C GLN A 165 -19.80 1.16 -6.61
N ALA A 166 -19.09 0.88 -5.52
CA ALA A 166 -17.64 1.09 -5.43
C ALA A 166 -16.88 0.26 -6.46
N LEU A 167 -17.21 -1.03 -6.59
CA LEU A 167 -16.58 -1.91 -7.57
C LEU A 167 -16.86 -1.50 -9.02
N ALA A 168 -17.89 -0.69 -9.30
CA ALA A 168 -18.13 -0.11 -10.61
C ALA A 168 -17.24 1.11 -10.92
N ASP A 169 -16.67 1.75 -9.89
CA ASP A 169 -15.77 2.89 -10.06
C ASP A 169 -14.42 2.42 -10.64
N PRO A 170 -13.89 3.05 -11.70
CA PRO A 170 -12.61 2.69 -12.30
C PRO A 170 -11.40 2.95 -11.39
N ARG A 171 -11.54 3.77 -10.35
CA ARG A 171 -10.48 4.03 -9.35
C ARG A 171 -10.30 2.88 -8.36
N ILE A 172 -11.28 1.98 -8.26
CA ILE A 172 -11.24 0.80 -7.36
C ILE A 172 -10.62 -0.40 -8.09
N LEU A 173 -9.57 -1.01 -7.55
CA LEU A 173 -9.00 -2.26 -8.11
C LEU A 173 -9.72 -3.52 -7.65
N GLY A 174 -10.41 -3.46 -6.52
CA GLY A 174 -11.11 -4.59 -5.94
C GLY A 174 -11.24 -4.49 -4.44
N LEU A 175 -11.18 -5.63 -3.77
CA LEU A 175 -11.32 -5.75 -2.31
C LEU A 175 -9.96 -5.67 -1.63
N GLY A 176 -9.92 -4.91 -0.55
CA GLY A 176 -8.78 -4.78 0.36
C GLY A 176 -8.58 -6.02 1.22
N GLU A 177 -7.64 -5.94 2.15
CA GLU A 177 -7.20 -7.07 2.94
C GLU A 177 -8.29 -7.75 3.77
N ILE A 178 -8.30 -9.09 3.76
CA ILE A 178 -9.19 -9.94 4.56
C ILE A 178 -8.65 -10.17 5.98
N VAL A 179 -8.66 -9.12 6.80
CA VAL A 179 -8.17 -9.18 8.20
C VAL A 179 -8.90 -10.24 9.05
N SER A 180 -10.19 -10.49 8.77
CA SER A 180 -10.99 -11.52 9.45
C SER A 180 -11.19 -12.78 8.61
N TRP A 181 -10.10 -13.39 8.14
CA TRP A 181 -10.17 -14.60 7.30
C TRP A 181 -10.88 -15.79 7.98
N LEU A 182 -11.01 -15.83 9.31
CA LEU A 182 -11.82 -16.84 10.00
C LEU A 182 -13.30 -16.78 9.61
N ARG A 183 -13.85 -15.57 9.43
CA ARG A 183 -15.23 -15.35 8.95
C ARG A 183 -15.40 -15.84 7.52
N LEU A 184 -14.38 -15.62 6.69
CA LEU A 184 -14.35 -16.16 5.33
C LEU A 184 -14.35 -17.71 5.34
N LEU A 185 -13.60 -18.34 6.23
CA LEU A 185 -13.60 -19.81 6.37
C LEU A 185 -14.92 -20.38 6.89
N GLN A 186 -15.70 -19.58 7.61
CA GLN A 186 -17.08 -19.91 8.00
C GLN A 186 -18.08 -19.73 6.84
N ALA A 187 -17.62 -19.33 5.65
CA ALA A 187 -18.43 -19.13 4.46
C ALA A 187 -19.59 -18.15 4.72
N GLU A 188 -19.33 -17.09 5.48
CA GLU A 188 -20.34 -16.07 5.75
C GLU A 188 -20.92 -15.50 4.45
N PRO A 189 -22.26 -15.55 4.24
CA PRO A 189 -22.87 -15.22 2.96
C PRO A 189 -22.50 -13.84 2.42
N GLU A 190 -22.42 -12.84 3.30
CA GLU A 190 -22.05 -11.47 2.95
C GLU A 190 -20.67 -11.40 2.29
N LEU A 191 -19.68 -12.12 2.84
CA LEU A 191 -18.31 -12.10 2.32
C LEU A 191 -18.22 -12.83 0.99
N LEU A 192 -18.95 -13.94 0.83
CA LEU A 192 -19.00 -14.68 -0.42
C LEU A 192 -19.63 -13.85 -1.55
N GLU A 193 -20.69 -13.10 -1.26
CA GLU A 193 -21.35 -12.21 -2.22
C GLU A 193 -20.41 -11.08 -2.66
N ARG A 194 -19.63 -10.48 -1.73
CA ARG A 194 -18.59 -9.49 -2.08
C ARG A 194 -17.52 -10.07 -3.00
N ILE A 195 -17.06 -11.28 -2.70
CA ILE A 195 -16.10 -12.02 -3.53
C ILE A 195 -16.68 -12.27 -4.92
N GLU A 196 -17.91 -12.78 -5.01
CA GLU A 196 -18.60 -13.06 -6.28
C GLU A 196 -18.72 -11.79 -7.13
N MET A 197 -19.21 -10.69 -6.55
CA MET A 197 -19.32 -9.40 -7.22
C MET A 197 -17.98 -8.89 -7.77
N THR A 198 -16.89 -9.10 -7.03
CA THR A 198 -15.54 -8.67 -7.39
C THR A 198 -14.98 -9.52 -8.53
N ARG A 199 -15.11 -10.84 -8.42
CA ARG A 199 -14.67 -11.79 -9.46
C ARG A 199 -15.42 -11.61 -10.77
N ALA A 200 -16.73 -11.37 -10.71
CA ALA A 200 -17.55 -11.11 -11.90
C ALA A 200 -17.08 -9.87 -12.69
N ARG A 201 -16.34 -8.95 -12.05
CA ARG A 201 -15.77 -7.75 -12.67
C ARG A 201 -14.29 -7.89 -13.04
N GLY A 202 -13.69 -9.07 -12.82
CA GLY A 202 -12.26 -9.31 -13.06
C GLY A 202 -11.35 -8.49 -12.16
N LYS A 203 -11.83 -8.10 -10.96
CA LYS A 203 -11.10 -7.29 -9.98
C LYS A 203 -10.35 -8.16 -8.98
N ILE A 204 -9.31 -7.59 -8.36
CA ILE A 204 -8.43 -8.32 -7.44
C ILE A 204 -9.02 -8.41 -6.03
N ILE A 205 -8.50 -9.35 -5.25
CA ILE A 205 -8.85 -9.52 -3.84
C ILE A 205 -7.53 -9.66 -3.06
N HIS A 206 -7.22 -8.64 -2.27
CA HIS A 206 -6.02 -8.61 -1.43
C HIS A 206 -6.16 -9.53 -0.23
N GLY A 207 -5.06 -10.18 0.15
CA GLY A 207 -5.03 -11.06 1.31
C GLY A 207 -4.31 -10.48 2.50
N HIS A 208 -4.85 -10.80 3.67
CA HIS A 208 -4.19 -10.71 4.96
C HIS A 208 -4.36 -12.07 5.63
N THR A 209 -3.32 -12.91 5.56
CA THR A 209 -3.43 -14.32 5.98
C THR A 209 -2.57 -14.62 7.20
N ALA A 210 -2.42 -13.64 8.09
CA ALA A 210 -1.66 -13.78 9.34
C ALA A 210 -2.11 -15.04 10.10
N GLY A 211 -1.14 -15.91 10.42
CA GLY A 211 -1.37 -17.16 11.15
C GLY A 211 -2.11 -18.27 10.37
N ALA A 212 -2.60 -18.02 9.16
CA ALA A 212 -3.18 -19.07 8.31
C ALA A 212 -2.07 -19.92 7.67
N ARG A 213 -2.21 -21.24 7.74
CA ARG A 213 -1.30 -22.25 7.17
C ARG A 213 -2.09 -23.43 6.61
N ASP A 214 -1.43 -24.22 5.78
CA ASP A 214 -1.92 -25.48 5.20
C ASP A 214 -3.36 -25.34 4.65
N GLN A 215 -4.28 -26.24 5.04
CA GLN A 215 -5.67 -26.26 4.60
C GLN A 215 -6.40 -24.91 4.76
N ARG A 216 -6.06 -24.09 5.77
CA ARG A 216 -6.67 -22.76 5.97
C ARG A 216 -6.20 -21.78 4.90
N LEU A 217 -4.90 -21.77 4.61
CA LEU A 217 -4.32 -20.93 3.57
C LEU A 217 -4.86 -21.32 2.18
N CYS A 218 -4.99 -22.63 1.93
CA CYS A 218 -5.59 -23.16 0.70
C CYS A 218 -7.07 -22.77 0.56
N ALA A 219 -7.85 -22.82 1.65
CA ALA A 219 -9.25 -22.42 1.62
C ALA A 219 -9.43 -20.92 1.33
N ILE A 220 -8.58 -20.06 1.92
CA ILE A 220 -8.56 -18.62 1.62
C ILE A 220 -8.21 -18.38 0.14
N ALA A 221 -7.20 -19.09 -0.39
CA ALA A 221 -6.81 -19.00 -1.79
C ALA A 221 -7.94 -19.45 -2.73
N ALA A 222 -8.62 -20.54 -2.39
CA ALA A 222 -9.73 -21.09 -3.16
C ALA A 222 -10.91 -20.10 -3.29
N ALA A 223 -11.12 -19.23 -2.30
CA ALA A 223 -12.10 -18.15 -2.38
C ALA A 223 -11.74 -17.08 -3.44
N GLY A 224 -10.47 -16.97 -3.83
CA GLY A 224 -9.96 -16.01 -4.81
C GLY A 224 -9.04 -14.94 -4.25
N VAL A 225 -8.75 -14.99 -2.96
CA VAL A 225 -7.69 -14.18 -2.34
C VAL A 225 -6.36 -14.64 -2.93
N SER A 226 -5.60 -13.72 -3.51
CA SER A 226 -4.45 -14.09 -4.36
C SER A 226 -3.14 -13.39 -4.03
N SER A 227 -3.11 -12.54 -3.00
CA SER A 227 -1.89 -11.92 -2.46
C SER A 227 -1.82 -12.05 -0.95
N CYS A 228 -0.66 -11.77 -0.35
CA CYS A 228 -0.50 -11.71 1.09
C CYS A 228 0.75 -10.92 1.49
N HIS A 229 0.60 -9.97 2.41
CA HIS A 229 1.70 -9.19 3.01
C HIS A 229 2.06 -9.62 4.45
N GLU A 230 1.42 -10.70 4.96
CA GLU A 230 1.62 -11.23 6.32
C GLU A 230 2.66 -12.37 6.52
N PRO A 231 3.46 -12.82 5.54
CA PRO A 231 4.59 -13.70 5.87
C PRO A 231 5.60 -12.98 6.79
N ILE A 232 5.98 -13.63 7.88
CA ILE A 232 6.97 -13.10 8.86
C ILE A 232 8.15 -14.03 9.10
N ARG A 233 8.14 -15.20 8.46
CA ARG A 233 9.17 -16.23 8.54
C ARG A 233 9.43 -16.83 7.17
N GLU A 234 10.59 -17.44 7.00
CA GLU A 234 10.94 -18.16 5.77
C GLU A 234 9.89 -19.20 5.37
N GLU A 235 9.35 -19.98 6.31
CA GLU A 235 8.38 -21.00 5.95
C GLU A 235 7.04 -20.41 5.46
N ASP A 236 6.66 -19.23 5.97
CA ASP A 236 5.44 -18.53 5.54
C ASP A 236 5.56 -18.07 4.09
N VAL A 237 6.76 -17.63 3.68
CA VAL A 237 7.11 -17.23 2.31
C VAL A 237 6.99 -18.41 1.36
N LEU A 238 7.63 -19.52 1.69
CA LEU A 238 7.65 -20.71 0.84
C LEU A 238 6.26 -21.30 0.66
N GLU A 239 5.46 -21.35 1.72
CA GLU A 239 4.11 -21.90 1.70
C GLU A 239 3.20 -21.08 0.78
N ARG A 240 3.19 -19.75 0.94
CA ARG A 240 2.37 -18.83 0.13
C ARG A 240 2.78 -18.84 -1.34
N LEU A 241 4.08 -18.77 -1.62
CA LEU A 241 4.57 -18.78 -3.00
C LEU A 241 4.19 -20.10 -3.71
N ARG A 242 4.33 -21.25 -3.03
CA ARG A 242 3.95 -22.56 -3.58
C ARG A 242 2.44 -22.76 -3.72
N ALA A 243 1.64 -22.10 -2.88
CA ALA A 243 0.19 -22.05 -3.01
C ALA A 243 -0.28 -21.09 -4.12
N GLY A 244 0.64 -20.39 -4.80
CA GLY A 244 0.33 -19.53 -5.95
C GLY A 244 -0.01 -18.09 -5.59
N TYR A 245 0.21 -17.67 -4.34
CA TYR A 245 0.02 -16.27 -3.94
C TYR A 245 1.04 -15.35 -4.62
N TRP A 246 0.62 -14.11 -4.86
CA TRP A 246 1.52 -12.98 -4.97
C TRP A 246 2.08 -12.65 -3.59
N LEU A 247 3.38 -12.85 -3.46
CA LEU A 247 4.09 -12.66 -2.21
C LEU A 247 4.42 -11.18 -2.05
N MET A 248 3.73 -10.50 -1.14
CA MET A 248 4.06 -9.14 -0.76
C MET A 248 4.98 -9.19 0.46
N LEU A 249 6.20 -8.68 0.35
CA LEU A 249 7.10 -8.58 1.49
C LEU A 249 7.17 -7.12 1.94
N ARG A 250 6.88 -6.88 3.22
CA ARG A 250 6.74 -5.54 3.77
C ARG A 250 8.00 -5.05 4.48
N GLU A 251 8.31 -3.78 4.26
CA GLU A 251 9.32 -3.04 5.00
C GLU A 251 8.81 -1.61 5.26
N GLY A 252 7.87 -1.50 6.20
CA GLY A 252 7.24 -0.25 6.59
C GLY A 252 7.62 0.23 7.99
N SER A 253 6.94 1.30 8.44
CA SER A 253 7.09 1.85 9.79
C SER A 253 6.54 0.93 10.87
N PHE A 254 5.43 0.24 10.57
CA PHE A 254 4.77 -0.64 11.53
C PHE A 254 5.47 -2.00 11.64
N ARG A 255 6.01 -2.50 10.52
CA ARG A 255 6.59 -3.84 10.40
C ARG A 255 7.73 -3.86 9.39
N ARG A 256 8.86 -4.44 9.79
CA ARG A 256 10.04 -4.65 8.97
C ARG A 256 10.34 -6.13 8.91
N ASP A 257 9.81 -6.81 7.88
CA ASP A 257 9.84 -8.26 7.79
C ASP A 257 10.84 -8.77 6.72
N LEU A 258 11.47 -7.89 5.94
CA LEU A 258 12.35 -8.33 4.84
C LEU A 258 13.53 -9.17 5.33
N GLU A 259 14.16 -8.80 6.44
CA GLU A 259 15.33 -9.51 6.97
C GLU A 259 15.00 -10.98 7.29
N ALA A 260 13.79 -11.26 7.76
CA ALA A 260 13.35 -12.62 8.09
C ALA A 260 12.81 -13.41 6.88
N THR A 261 12.41 -12.74 5.80
CA THR A 261 11.60 -13.34 4.72
C THR A 261 12.34 -13.41 3.38
N LEU A 262 13.08 -12.37 3.00
CA LEU A 262 13.72 -12.22 1.70
C LEU A 262 14.96 -13.11 1.48
N PRO A 263 15.89 -13.30 2.46
CA PRO A 263 17.12 -14.07 2.21
C PRO A 263 16.88 -15.50 1.73
N SER A 264 15.76 -16.11 2.13
CA SER A 264 15.36 -17.45 1.68
C SER A 264 15.08 -17.53 0.18
N ILE A 265 14.52 -16.46 -0.41
CA ILE A 265 14.22 -16.35 -1.84
C ILE A 265 15.55 -16.32 -2.62
N VAL A 266 16.49 -15.52 -2.15
CA VAL A 266 17.81 -15.32 -2.77
C VAL A 266 18.65 -16.61 -2.69
N THR A 267 18.85 -17.13 -1.48
CA THR A 267 19.71 -18.31 -1.24
C THR A 267 19.22 -19.56 -1.95
N ARG A 268 17.89 -19.75 -2.04
CA ARG A 268 17.27 -20.89 -2.74
C ARG A 268 17.06 -20.62 -4.23
N ARG A 269 17.39 -19.42 -4.74
CA ARG A 269 17.19 -19.00 -6.14
C ARG A 269 15.75 -19.19 -6.62
N LEU A 270 14.79 -18.81 -5.78
CA LEU A 270 13.37 -18.89 -6.13
C LEU A 270 13.02 -17.85 -7.19
N SER A 271 11.96 -18.12 -7.97
CA SER A 271 11.45 -17.14 -8.93
C SER A 271 10.91 -15.90 -8.21
N THR A 272 11.34 -14.73 -8.68
CA THR A 272 10.91 -13.42 -8.16
C THR A 272 9.74 -12.83 -8.95
N GLN A 273 9.20 -13.53 -9.96
CA GLN A 273 8.11 -13.01 -10.81
C GLN A 273 6.79 -12.76 -10.06
N ARG A 274 6.62 -13.35 -8.87
CA ARG A 274 5.47 -13.13 -7.98
C ARG A 274 5.82 -12.41 -6.69
N LEU A 275 7.02 -11.82 -6.63
CA LEU A 275 7.47 -11.02 -5.50
C LEU A 275 7.05 -9.57 -5.71
N ILE A 276 6.40 -8.99 -4.71
CA ILE A 276 6.08 -7.56 -4.65
C ILE A 276 6.67 -7.03 -3.35
N LEU A 277 7.37 -5.91 -3.41
CA LEU A 277 7.81 -5.21 -2.19
C LEU A 277 6.79 -4.11 -1.87
N VAL A 278 6.39 -4.02 -0.61
CA VAL A 278 5.32 -3.11 -0.16
C VAL A 278 5.71 -2.40 1.13
N THR A 279 5.02 -1.31 1.47
CA THR A 279 5.22 -0.66 2.76
C THR A 279 4.24 -1.12 3.83
N ASP A 280 3.01 -1.53 3.47
CA ASP A 280 1.87 -1.69 4.39
C ASP A 280 1.43 -0.35 4.99
N GLY A 281 2.36 0.44 5.52
CA GLY A 281 2.19 1.85 5.79
C GLY A 281 3.46 2.48 6.32
N MET A 282 3.60 3.78 6.07
CA MET A 282 4.74 4.57 6.55
C MET A 282 4.26 5.72 7.44
N ALA A 283 5.01 6.00 8.49
CA ALA A 283 4.85 7.20 9.30
C ALA A 283 5.54 8.39 8.60
N PRO A 284 4.96 9.60 8.59
CA PRO A 284 5.55 10.74 7.87
C PRO A 284 7.00 11.06 8.23
N ASP A 285 7.38 10.89 9.49
CA ASP A 285 8.74 11.08 9.99
C ASP A 285 9.72 9.99 9.51
N ASP A 286 9.25 8.74 9.38
CA ASP A 286 10.03 7.67 8.77
C ASP A 286 10.22 7.90 7.27
N VAL A 287 9.20 8.42 6.57
CA VAL A 287 9.32 8.80 5.15
C VAL A 287 10.39 9.87 4.98
N GLN A 288 10.35 10.90 5.82
CA GLN A 288 11.34 11.98 5.79
C GLN A 288 12.77 11.48 6.09
N ARG A 289 12.91 10.51 6.99
CA ARG A 289 14.21 10.00 7.44
C ARG A 289 14.80 8.95 6.49
N ASP A 290 14.01 7.94 6.14
CA ASP A 290 14.47 6.72 5.49
C ASP A 290 14.16 6.71 3.99
N GLY A 291 13.00 7.27 3.61
CA GLY A 291 12.42 7.25 2.27
C GLY A 291 11.09 6.50 2.21
N HIS A 292 10.64 6.15 1.00
CA HIS A 292 9.42 5.37 0.76
C HIS A 292 9.79 4.02 0.10
N ILE A 293 9.31 3.75 -1.12
CA ILE A 293 9.64 2.50 -1.84
C ILE A 293 11.13 2.44 -2.23
N ASP A 294 11.79 3.58 -2.46
CA ASP A 294 13.24 3.62 -2.68
C ASP A 294 14.03 3.02 -1.50
N PHE A 295 13.58 3.28 -0.27
CA PHE A 295 14.13 2.65 0.94
C PHE A 295 13.92 1.13 0.92
N VAL A 296 12.71 0.67 0.59
CA VAL A 296 12.39 -0.76 0.51
C VAL A 296 13.26 -1.47 -0.54
N VAL A 297 13.46 -0.85 -1.71
CA VAL A 297 14.37 -1.34 -2.75
C VAL A 297 15.80 -1.45 -2.23
N ARG A 298 16.32 -0.38 -1.61
CA ARG A 298 17.67 -0.36 -1.02
C ARG A 298 17.86 -1.46 0.01
N ARG A 299 16.85 -1.69 0.87
CA ARG A 299 16.85 -2.77 1.85
C ARG A 299 16.87 -4.14 1.17
N ALA A 300 16.01 -4.37 0.18
CA ALA A 300 15.96 -5.64 -0.54
C ALA A 300 17.29 -5.97 -1.25
N ILE A 301 17.93 -4.97 -1.87
CA ILE A 301 19.26 -5.12 -2.48
C ILE A 301 20.31 -5.47 -1.42
N SER A 302 20.31 -4.76 -0.28
CA SER A 302 21.25 -5.05 0.82
C SER A 302 21.11 -6.47 1.40
N LEU A 303 19.94 -7.09 1.22
CA LEU A 303 19.64 -8.47 1.65
C LEU A 303 19.87 -9.51 0.55
N GLY A 304 20.41 -9.10 -0.60
CA GLY A 304 20.93 -9.99 -1.64
C GLY A 304 20.06 -10.12 -2.90
N LEU A 305 18.95 -9.37 -3.01
CA LEU A 305 18.20 -9.30 -4.26
C LEU A 305 19.01 -8.52 -5.30
N SER A 306 19.04 -8.95 -6.58
CA SER A 306 19.73 -8.13 -7.58
C SER A 306 18.97 -6.81 -7.78
N PRO A 307 19.66 -5.71 -8.13
CA PRO A 307 18.99 -4.42 -8.29
C PRO A 307 17.84 -4.47 -9.31
N VAL A 308 18.03 -5.14 -10.45
CA VAL A 308 16.97 -5.29 -11.47
C VAL A 308 15.77 -6.08 -10.92
N GLN A 309 15.99 -7.14 -10.14
CA GLN A 309 14.91 -7.89 -9.50
C GLN A 309 14.16 -7.03 -8.45
N ALA A 310 14.87 -6.18 -7.72
CA ALA A 310 14.27 -5.26 -6.77
C ALA A 310 13.40 -4.22 -7.49
N ILE A 311 13.88 -3.65 -8.61
CA ILE A 311 13.09 -2.74 -9.45
C ILE A 311 11.86 -3.44 -10.03
N GLN A 312 11.98 -4.68 -10.53
CA GLN A 312 10.82 -5.47 -11.01
C GLN A 312 9.76 -5.66 -9.92
N ALA A 313 10.19 -5.93 -8.68
CA ALA A 313 9.31 -6.16 -7.54
C ALA A 313 8.55 -4.90 -7.08
N VAL A 314 8.96 -3.71 -7.52
CA VAL A 314 8.28 -2.43 -7.25
C VAL A 314 7.78 -1.74 -8.54
N THR A 315 7.80 -2.40 -9.68
CA THR A 315 7.31 -1.84 -10.95
C THR A 315 6.46 -2.86 -11.70
N LEU A 316 7.08 -3.78 -12.43
CA LEU A 316 6.40 -4.73 -13.30
C LEU A 316 5.49 -5.68 -12.51
N ASN A 317 5.99 -6.26 -11.41
CA ASN A 317 5.26 -7.26 -10.64
C ASN A 317 3.95 -6.73 -10.04
N PRO A 318 3.94 -5.59 -9.31
CA PRO A 318 2.68 -5.00 -8.86
C PRO A 318 1.76 -4.60 -10.02
N ALA A 319 2.29 -4.07 -11.12
CA ALA A 319 1.47 -3.75 -12.29
C ALA A 319 0.82 -4.99 -12.92
N THR A 320 1.55 -6.12 -13.03
CA THR A 320 1.01 -7.39 -13.52
C THR A 320 -0.05 -7.95 -12.57
N TYR A 321 0.22 -7.96 -11.27
CA TYR A 321 -0.73 -8.45 -10.27
C TYR A 321 -2.08 -7.71 -10.32
N SER A 322 -2.03 -6.39 -10.44
CA SER A 322 -3.21 -5.52 -10.48
C SER A 322 -3.87 -5.41 -11.85
N GLY A 323 -3.33 -6.05 -12.89
CA GLY A 323 -3.83 -5.95 -14.26
C GLY A 323 -3.56 -4.60 -14.93
N LEU A 324 -2.59 -3.83 -14.44
CA LEU A 324 -2.18 -2.50 -14.89
C LEU A 324 -0.90 -2.49 -15.75
N GLU A 325 -0.28 -3.65 -16.02
CA GLU A 325 0.97 -3.78 -16.80
C GLU A 325 0.95 -3.19 -18.23
N GLN A 326 -0.26 -3.00 -18.79
CA GLN A 326 -0.43 -2.33 -20.09
C GLN A 326 -0.44 -0.80 -19.97
N GLU A 327 -0.53 -0.28 -18.75
CA GLU A 327 -0.64 1.14 -18.44
C GLU A 327 0.59 1.68 -17.71
N ILE A 328 1.13 0.96 -16.73
CA ILE A 328 2.27 1.37 -15.87
C ILE A 328 3.19 0.18 -15.55
N GLY A 329 4.27 0.43 -14.81
CA GLY A 329 5.18 -0.61 -14.31
C GLY A 329 6.26 -1.05 -15.30
N GLY A 330 6.38 -0.40 -16.46
CA GLY A 330 7.42 -0.67 -17.44
C GLY A 330 7.60 0.46 -18.45
N ILE A 331 8.82 0.56 -19.00
CA ILE A 331 9.17 1.53 -20.04
C ILE A 331 9.00 0.85 -21.40
N ALA A 332 7.83 1.06 -22.02
CA ALA A 332 7.51 0.50 -23.33
C ALA A 332 6.48 1.39 -24.06
N PRO A 333 6.44 1.36 -25.40
CA PRO A 333 5.44 2.11 -26.16
C PRO A 333 3.99 1.80 -25.70
N GLY A 334 3.18 2.86 -25.63
CA GLY A 334 1.79 2.84 -25.16
C GLY A 334 1.61 3.04 -23.65
N ARG A 335 2.64 2.80 -22.82
CA ARG A 335 2.55 2.93 -21.36
C ARG A 335 2.60 4.40 -20.95
N CYS A 336 2.13 4.71 -19.75
CA CYS A 336 2.29 6.03 -19.17
C CYS A 336 3.78 6.34 -19.03
N ALA A 337 4.16 7.59 -19.31
CA ALA A 337 5.53 8.06 -19.19
C ALA A 337 5.85 8.39 -17.72
N ASP A 338 5.88 7.36 -16.89
CA ASP A 338 6.19 7.46 -15.46
C ASP A 338 7.57 6.89 -15.19
N PHE A 339 8.46 7.71 -14.64
CA PHE A 339 9.87 7.36 -14.47
C PHE A 339 10.36 7.73 -13.08
N ALA A 340 11.25 6.89 -12.54
CA ALA A 340 12.15 7.27 -11.46
C ALA A 340 13.57 7.28 -12.05
N LEU A 341 14.25 8.43 -11.96
CA LEU A 341 15.62 8.58 -12.42
C LEU A 341 16.54 8.53 -11.22
N LEU A 342 17.46 7.56 -11.23
CA LEU A 342 18.32 7.24 -10.11
C LEU A 342 19.75 7.71 -10.40
N GLU A 343 20.46 8.16 -9.36
CA GLU A 343 21.90 8.41 -9.43
C GLU A 343 22.71 7.13 -9.19
N ASP A 344 22.11 6.20 -8.45
CA ASP A 344 22.73 4.95 -8.02
C ASP A 344 21.64 3.89 -7.89
N LEU A 345 21.79 2.81 -8.67
CA LEU A 345 20.85 1.71 -8.71
C LEU A 345 20.94 0.79 -7.49
N GLU A 346 22.14 0.60 -6.92
CA GLU A 346 22.37 -0.22 -5.71
C GLU A 346 21.78 0.45 -4.46
N GLN A 347 21.87 1.79 -4.40
CA GLN A 347 21.31 2.57 -3.30
C GLN A 347 19.87 3.05 -3.56
N ALA A 348 19.34 2.81 -4.76
CA ALA A 348 18.06 3.33 -5.23
C ALA A 348 17.88 4.84 -4.97
N ARG A 349 18.95 5.62 -5.15
CA ARG A 349 18.93 7.07 -4.84
C ARG A 349 18.21 7.81 -5.95
N VAL A 350 16.97 8.22 -5.69
CA VAL A 350 16.14 8.95 -6.66
C VAL A 350 16.58 10.41 -6.74
N ARG A 351 16.90 10.87 -7.96
CA ARG A 351 17.13 12.28 -8.25
C ARG A 351 15.86 12.98 -8.71
N MET A 352 15.08 12.31 -9.55
CA MET A 352 13.94 12.92 -10.23
C MET A 352 12.81 11.91 -10.44
N THR A 353 11.59 12.38 -10.28
CA THR A 353 10.37 11.62 -10.55
C THR A 353 9.55 12.32 -11.62
N ILE A 354 9.13 11.56 -12.62
CA ILE A 354 8.31 12.03 -13.74
C ILE A 354 7.00 11.24 -13.74
N ILE A 355 5.88 11.94 -13.90
CA ILE A 355 4.56 11.33 -14.08
C ILE A 355 3.95 11.89 -15.37
N GLY A 356 3.56 10.99 -16.27
CA GLY A 356 2.98 11.37 -17.56
C GLY A 356 3.86 12.34 -18.37
N GLY A 357 5.19 12.18 -18.31
CA GLY A 357 6.14 13.06 -18.99
C GLY A 357 6.44 14.40 -18.29
N GLY A 358 5.72 14.76 -17.23
CA GLY A 358 5.97 15.97 -16.44
C GLY A 358 6.81 15.68 -15.19
N VAL A 359 7.82 16.51 -14.92
CA VAL A 359 8.62 16.40 -13.69
C VAL A 359 7.78 16.81 -12.48
N VAL A 360 7.59 15.89 -11.54
CA VAL A 360 6.75 16.09 -10.34
C VAL A 360 7.57 16.16 -9.05
N ALA A 361 8.80 15.67 -9.05
CA ALA A 361 9.74 15.85 -7.95
C ALA A 361 11.19 15.86 -8.46
N ARG A 362 12.06 16.58 -7.74
CA ARG A 362 13.48 16.72 -8.08
C ARG A 362 14.30 17.07 -6.85
N GLU A 363 15.50 16.50 -6.71
CA GLU A 363 16.45 16.75 -5.60
C GLU A 363 15.81 16.61 -4.20
N GLY A 364 15.01 15.56 -3.99
CA GLY A 364 14.37 15.32 -2.69
C GLY A 364 13.12 16.17 -2.41
N GLU A 365 12.69 17.03 -3.34
CA GLU A 365 11.53 17.90 -3.15
C GLU A 365 10.39 17.63 -4.14
N SER A 366 9.15 17.68 -3.64
CA SER A 366 7.96 17.68 -4.49
C SER A 366 7.78 19.04 -5.17
N LEU A 367 7.52 19.00 -6.46
CA LEU A 367 7.21 20.17 -7.29
C LEU A 367 5.70 20.38 -7.46
N VAL A 368 4.86 19.49 -6.92
CA VAL A 368 3.40 19.58 -7.03
C VAL A 368 2.86 20.67 -6.11
N ARG A 369 2.16 21.65 -6.70
CA ARG A 369 1.59 22.83 -6.00
C ARG A 369 0.07 22.86 -5.98
N THR A 370 -0.58 21.71 -6.15
CA THR A 370 -2.05 21.61 -6.03
C THR A 370 -2.49 21.88 -4.58
N ARG A 371 -3.80 21.89 -4.32
CA ARG A 371 -4.33 21.97 -2.96
C ARG A 371 -5.17 20.74 -2.68
N PRO A 372 -5.13 20.20 -1.43
CA PRO A 372 -6.05 19.15 -1.05
C PRO A 372 -7.50 19.65 -1.17
N ILE A 373 -8.42 18.72 -1.44
CA ILE A 373 -9.85 19.04 -1.44
C ILE A 373 -10.29 19.51 -0.05
N SER A 374 -11.38 20.27 0.02
CA SER A 374 -11.98 20.62 1.31
C SER A 374 -12.87 19.49 1.79
N TRP A 375 -12.53 18.91 2.95
CA TRP A 375 -13.42 17.96 3.61
C TRP A 375 -14.55 18.70 4.33
N PRO A 376 -15.78 18.16 4.32
CA PRO A 376 -16.89 18.74 5.07
C PRO A 376 -16.56 18.92 6.56
N GLY A 377 -16.96 20.04 7.15
CA GLY A 377 -16.59 20.39 8.54
C GLY A 377 -17.10 19.42 9.62
N ASP A 378 -18.06 18.57 9.31
CA ASP A 378 -18.53 17.50 10.21
C ASP A 378 -17.53 16.35 10.34
N THR A 379 -16.63 16.16 9.36
CA THR A 379 -15.53 15.17 9.44
C THR A 379 -14.54 15.48 10.57
N MET A 380 -14.40 16.75 10.93
CA MET A 380 -13.60 17.21 12.08
C MET A 380 -14.28 16.97 13.43
N LYS A 381 -15.54 16.50 13.43
CA LYS A 381 -16.36 16.22 14.63
C LYS A 381 -16.63 14.72 14.79
N SER A 382 -15.62 13.90 14.48
CA SER A 382 -15.67 12.43 14.53
C SER A 382 -15.41 11.84 15.93
N LEU A 383 -14.93 12.64 16.88
CA LEU A 383 -14.76 12.24 18.27
C LEU A 383 -16.01 12.61 19.09
N ARG A 384 -16.91 11.64 19.27
CA ARG A 384 -18.17 11.79 20.01
C ARG A 384 -18.17 10.86 21.22
N LEU A 385 -17.43 11.26 22.25
CA LEU A 385 -17.33 10.49 23.49
C LEU A 385 -18.56 10.74 24.37
N ASN A 386 -19.26 9.67 24.73
CA ASN A 386 -20.38 9.69 25.65
C ASN A 386 -20.29 8.43 26.53
N PRO A 387 -20.28 8.50 27.88
CA PRO A 387 -20.17 9.71 28.69
C PRO A 387 -18.82 10.41 28.53
N THR A 388 -18.69 11.62 29.10
CA THR A 388 -17.41 12.33 29.17
C THR A 388 -16.35 11.47 29.88
N VAL A 389 -15.12 11.48 29.37
CA VAL A 389 -14.01 10.74 29.97
C VAL A 389 -13.60 11.39 31.29
N THR A 390 -13.74 10.66 32.39
CA THR A 390 -13.35 11.08 33.75
C THR A 390 -12.32 10.11 34.34
N PRO A 391 -11.55 10.51 35.38
CA PRO A 391 -10.68 9.59 36.09
C PRO A 391 -11.40 8.34 36.62
N GLU A 392 -12.66 8.46 37.00
CA GLU A 392 -13.53 7.37 37.45
C GLU A 392 -13.75 6.32 36.37
N ALA A 393 -13.81 6.73 35.09
CA ALA A 393 -14.03 5.83 33.96
C ALA A 393 -12.91 4.81 33.75
N PHE A 394 -11.72 5.03 34.35
CA PHE A 394 -10.59 4.10 34.30
C PHE A 394 -10.53 3.15 35.50
N ARG A 395 -11.48 3.21 36.44
CA ARG A 395 -11.47 2.38 37.64
C ARG A 395 -12.06 1.00 37.38
N ILE A 396 -11.31 -0.04 37.74
CA ILE A 396 -11.80 -1.43 37.74
C ILE A 396 -12.02 -1.82 39.20
N SER A 397 -13.29 -1.94 39.62
CA SER A 397 -13.64 -2.24 41.01
C SER A 397 -13.12 -3.62 41.45
N CYS A 398 -12.43 -3.66 42.58
CA CYS A 398 -11.96 -4.87 43.22
C CYS A 398 -11.98 -4.71 44.75
N PRO A 399 -13.05 -5.13 45.43
CA PRO A 399 -13.17 -4.99 46.88
C PRO A 399 -12.20 -5.89 47.66
N GLN A 400 -11.64 -6.91 47.02
CA GLN A 400 -10.62 -7.79 47.62
C GLN A 400 -9.22 -7.17 47.52
N PRO A 401 -8.24 -7.59 48.36
CA PRO A 401 -6.87 -7.09 48.27
C PRO A 401 -6.18 -7.36 46.92
N SER A 402 -6.69 -8.30 46.13
CA SER A 402 -6.19 -8.66 44.80
C SER A 402 -7.23 -9.48 44.04
N ALA A 403 -7.14 -9.51 42.71
CA ALA A 403 -7.91 -10.42 41.86
C ALA A 403 -7.00 -11.18 40.89
N LYS A 404 -7.40 -12.40 40.52
CA LYS A 404 -6.84 -13.09 39.35
C LYS A 404 -7.62 -12.63 38.12
N ILE A 405 -6.94 -12.02 37.17
CA ILE A 405 -7.56 -11.48 35.95
C ILE A 405 -6.85 -11.99 34.70
N ARG A 406 -7.56 -11.94 33.58
CA ARG A 406 -6.97 -12.11 32.25
C ARG A 406 -6.25 -10.81 31.87
N VAL A 407 -5.03 -10.94 31.39
CA VAL A 407 -4.14 -9.84 30.97
C VAL A 407 -3.65 -10.16 29.57
N MET A 408 -3.58 -9.14 28.73
CA MET A 408 -2.94 -9.22 27.43
C MET A 408 -1.43 -9.08 27.63
N GLU A 409 -0.63 -10.07 27.24
CA GLU A 409 0.84 -10.00 27.31
C GLU A 409 1.38 -9.73 25.90
N LEU A 410 2.18 -8.67 25.71
CA LEU A 410 3.03 -8.48 24.55
C LEU A 410 4.15 -9.50 24.61
N VAL A 411 4.04 -10.56 23.80
CA VAL A 411 5.11 -11.55 23.61
C VAL A 411 6.28 -10.91 22.85
N ASN A 412 5.95 -9.98 21.95
CA ASN A 412 6.84 -9.03 21.31
C ASN A 412 6.01 -7.83 20.85
N SER A 413 6.59 -6.90 20.07
CA SER A 413 5.92 -5.70 19.58
C SER A 413 4.64 -5.96 18.76
N ASN A 414 4.42 -7.19 18.28
CA ASN A 414 3.40 -7.54 17.30
C ASN A 414 2.51 -8.72 17.70
N ILE A 415 2.92 -9.55 18.66
CA ILE A 415 2.23 -10.77 19.07
C ILE A 415 1.76 -10.60 20.51
N THR A 416 0.46 -10.75 20.72
CA THR A 416 -0.15 -10.79 22.05
C THR A 416 -0.51 -12.21 22.46
N ALA A 417 -0.44 -12.51 23.75
CA ALA A 417 -0.94 -13.75 24.35
C ALA A 417 -1.83 -13.48 25.55
N GLU A 418 -2.73 -14.41 25.87
CA GLU A 418 -3.46 -14.37 27.14
C GLU A 418 -2.57 -14.86 28.29
N ARG A 419 -2.62 -14.14 29.41
CA ARG A 419 -2.07 -14.55 30.70
C ARG A 419 -3.07 -14.34 31.82
N ILE A 420 -2.94 -15.16 32.87
CA ILE A 420 -3.70 -14.99 34.11
C ILE A 420 -2.73 -14.49 35.18
N LEU A 421 -2.93 -13.25 35.64
CA LEU A 421 -2.09 -12.62 36.67
C LEU A 421 -2.90 -12.29 37.91
N LYS A 422 -2.24 -12.35 39.07
CA LYS A 422 -2.79 -11.84 40.33
C LYS A 422 -2.43 -10.36 40.46
N VAL A 423 -3.40 -9.49 40.23
CA VAL A 423 -3.22 -8.02 40.29
C VAL A 423 -3.71 -7.50 41.63
N ARG A 424 -2.92 -6.64 42.27
CA ARG A 424 -3.26 -6.06 43.57
C ARG A 424 -4.32 -4.99 43.42
N SER A 425 -5.20 -4.91 44.41
CA SER A 425 -6.14 -3.81 44.57
C SER A 425 -5.55 -2.76 45.50
N LYS A 426 -5.71 -1.49 45.15
CA LYS A 426 -5.37 -0.35 46.01
C LYS A 426 -6.62 0.50 46.18
N LYS A 427 -7.02 0.75 47.43
CA LYS A 427 -8.25 1.49 47.77
C LYS A 427 -9.52 0.95 47.08
N GLY A 428 -9.59 -0.37 46.85
CA GLY A 428 -10.76 -1.02 46.25
C GLY A 428 -10.77 -1.06 44.72
N PHE A 429 -9.66 -0.73 44.05
CA PHE A 429 -9.55 -0.75 42.59
C PHE A 429 -8.29 -1.47 42.12
N LEU A 430 -8.37 -2.16 40.98
CA LEU A 430 -7.17 -2.68 40.31
C LEU A 430 -6.39 -1.53 39.68
N GLU A 431 -5.09 -1.52 39.95
CA GLU A 431 -4.16 -0.49 39.50
C GLU A 431 -3.10 -1.07 38.56
N ALA A 432 -2.58 -0.21 37.69
CA ALA A 432 -1.37 -0.51 36.94
C ALA A 432 -0.19 -0.71 37.91
N ASP A 433 0.77 -1.54 37.50
CA ASP A 433 2.03 -1.75 38.19
C ASP A 433 3.18 -1.53 37.20
N PRO A 434 3.58 -0.26 36.96
CA PRO A 434 4.70 0.05 36.06
C PRO A 434 6.00 -0.65 36.41
N ALA A 435 6.27 -0.92 37.69
CA ALA A 435 7.47 -1.61 38.12
C ALA A 435 7.44 -3.11 37.80
N GLY A 436 6.24 -3.69 37.77
CA GLY A 436 5.96 -5.06 37.33
C GLY A 436 5.57 -5.17 35.85
N ASP A 437 5.79 -4.11 35.09
CA ASP A 437 5.51 -4.03 33.65
C ASP A 437 4.04 -4.36 33.29
N LEU A 438 3.11 -3.78 34.06
CA LEU A 438 1.67 -3.96 33.90
C LEU A 438 0.99 -2.61 33.76
N MET A 439 0.47 -2.31 32.57
CA MET A 439 -0.25 -1.07 32.26
C MET A 439 -1.74 -1.29 32.10
N LYS A 440 -2.53 -0.25 32.40
CA LYS A 440 -3.97 -0.26 32.13
C LYS A 440 -4.23 0.15 30.68
N VAL A 441 -5.09 -0.58 30.00
CA VAL A 441 -5.57 -0.24 28.66
C VAL A 441 -7.06 0.09 28.76
N ALA A 442 -7.47 1.15 28.08
CA ALA A 442 -8.86 1.58 28.02
C ALA A 442 -9.24 1.87 26.56
N VAL A 443 -10.35 1.29 26.12
CA VAL A 443 -10.94 1.52 24.80
C VAL A 443 -12.29 2.18 25.00
N PHE A 444 -12.45 3.37 24.41
CA PHE A 444 -13.69 4.15 24.46
C PHE A 444 -14.34 4.16 23.09
N GLU A 445 -15.62 3.78 23.04
CA GLU A 445 -16.47 3.97 21.87
C GLU A 445 -16.60 5.49 21.59
N ARG A 446 -16.39 5.90 20.32
CA ARG A 446 -16.23 7.31 19.95
C ARG A 446 -17.23 7.83 18.92
N TYR A 447 -18.17 7.01 18.48
CA TYR A 447 -19.23 7.35 17.53
C TYR A 447 -20.51 7.80 18.25
N GLY A 448 -20.63 7.53 19.56
CA GLY A 448 -21.58 8.19 20.47
C GLY A 448 -22.89 7.45 20.70
N GLU A 449 -23.04 6.23 20.16
CA GLU A 449 -24.30 5.48 20.21
C GLU A 449 -24.47 4.66 21.49
N ALA A 450 -23.39 4.01 21.95
CA ALA A 450 -23.47 3.05 23.05
C ALA A 450 -22.61 3.44 24.26
N GLY A 451 -21.60 4.29 24.05
CA GLY A 451 -20.75 4.77 25.13
C GLY A 451 -19.98 3.69 25.87
N LYS A 452 -19.69 2.58 25.16
CA LYS A 452 -19.01 1.43 25.74
C LYS A 452 -17.59 1.80 26.13
N ILE A 453 -17.21 1.41 27.34
CA ILE A 453 -15.86 1.56 27.88
C ILE A 453 -15.38 0.16 28.22
N THR A 454 -14.28 -0.26 27.60
CA THR A 454 -13.63 -1.54 27.89
C THR A 454 -12.31 -1.24 28.57
N LEU A 455 -12.13 -1.78 29.77
CA LEU A 455 -10.90 -1.66 30.54
C LEU A 455 -10.21 -3.02 30.63
N GLY A 456 -8.89 -3.01 30.51
CA GLY A 456 -8.06 -4.19 30.62
C GLY A 456 -6.66 -3.86 31.11
N PHE A 457 -5.81 -4.87 31.10
CA PHE A 457 -4.40 -4.73 31.42
C PHE A 457 -3.54 -5.32 30.32
N LEU A 458 -2.43 -4.64 30.05
CA LEU A 458 -1.36 -5.04 29.14
C LEU A 458 -0.10 -5.29 29.97
N LYS A 459 0.64 -6.34 29.64
CA LYS A 459 1.94 -6.66 30.21
C LYS A 459 2.99 -6.78 29.11
N GLY A 460 4.19 -6.27 29.32
CA GLY A 460 5.31 -6.40 28.38
C GLY A 460 5.68 -5.10 27.68
#